data_AF-A0A952W5K9-F1
#
_entry.id   AF-A0A952W5K9-F1
#
_cell.length_a   1.000
_cell.length_b   1.000
_cell.length_c   1.000
_cell.angle_alpha   90.00
_cell.angle_beta   90.00
_cell.angle_gamma   90.00
#
_symmetry.space_group_name_H-M   'P 1'
#
loop_
_entity.id
_entity.type
_entity.pdbx_description
1 polymer ?
#
loop_
_entity_poly.entity_id
_entity_poly.type
_entity_poly.pdbx_seq_one_letter_code
_entity_poly.pdbx_strand_id
1 'polypeptide(L)'
;MSNVTTMRPLYAGIAALASLDVLFTSIILFLGGIELNLLAARMYNAAGMPGMAAFKAACVVLALICIEAVRRHNPALGRRTGEWALALSLFPVVVGGVQVLQAVPFMLMSGRP
;
A
#
# COMPACT_ATOMS: atom_id res chain seq x y z
N MET A 1 -29.64 -1.58 10.94
CA MET A 1 -28.36 -1.63 11.69
C MET A 1 -27.39 -2.72 11.17
N SER A 2 -27.35 -2.99 9.85
CA SER A 2 -26.57 -4.12 9.27
C SER A 2 -25.41 -3.73 8.34
N ASN A 3 -25.16 -2.44 8.10
CA ASN A 3 -24.16 -2.00 7.10
C ASN A 3 -22.78 -1.64 7.66
N VAL A 4 -22.67 -1.35 8.97
CA VAL A 4 -21.40 -0.90 9.57
C VAL A 4 -20.48 -2.08 9.88
N THR A 5 -21.04 -3.24 10.26
CA THR A 5 -20.27 -4.44 10.64
C THR A 5 -19.55 -5.07 9.45
N THR A 6 -20.15 -5.03 8.26
CA THR A 6 -19.59 -5.63 7.03
C THR A 6 -18.45 -4.82 6.42
N MET A 7 -18.37 -3.51 6.70
CA MET A 7 -17.31 -2.64 6.14
C MET A 7 -16.06 -2.54 7.02
N ARG A 8 -16.16 -2.85 8.32
CA ARG A 8 -14.99 -2.97 9.20
C ARG A 8 -13.87 -3.84 8.63
N PRO A 9 -14.13 -5.07 8.13
CA PRO A 9 -13.09 -5.90 7.54
C PRO A 9 -12.50 -5.31 6.25
N LEU A 10 -13.28 -4.58 5.45
CA LEU A 10 -12.80 -3.89 4.25
C LEU A 10 -11.81 -2.78 4.59
N TYR A 11 -12.18 -1.90 5.53
CA TYR A 11 -11.29 -0.81 5.97
C TYR A 11 -10.03 -1.34 6.66
N ALA A 12 -10.17 -2.37 7.51
CA ALA A 12 -9.04 -3.04 8.14
C ALA A 12 -8.13 -3.71 7.10
N GLY A 13 -8.71 -4.37 6.09
CA GLY A 13 -7.97 -5.01 5.00
C GLY A 13 -7.20 -4.00 4.15
N ILE A 14 -7.82 -2.88 3.78
CA ILE A 14 -7.14 -1.79 3.04
C ILE A 14 -5.99 -1.24 3.87
N ALA A 15 -6.21 -0.97 5.16
CA ALA A 15 -5.16 -0.48 6.06
C ALA A 15 -4.01 -1.48 6.21
N ALA A 16 -4.32 -2.77 6.37
CA ALA A 16 -3.31 -3.82 6.51
C ALA A 16 -2.48 -3.99 5.23
N LEU A 17 -3.13 -4.03 4.05
CA LEU A 17 -2.43 -4.11 2.77
C LEU A 17 -1.56 -2.86 2.53
N ALA A 18 -2.06 -1.68 2.87
CA ALA A 18 -1.29 -0.45 2.81
C ALA A 18 -0.04 -0.47 3.71
N SER A 19 -0.16 -0.92 4.95
CA SER A 19 0.98 -1.07 5.86
C SER A 19 2.00 -2.08 5.33
N LEU A 20 1.52 -3.18 4.76
CA LEU A 20 2.38 -4.22 4.18
C LEU A 20 3.13 -3.72 2.94
N ASP A 21 2.47 -2.93 2.08
CA ASP A 21 3.10 -2.28 0.93
C ASP A 21 4.23 -1.34 1.38
N VAL A 22 3.99 -0.50 2.38
CA VAL A 22 5.01 0.40 2.94
C VAL A 22 6.20 -0.39 3.50
N LEU A 23 5.94 -1.50 4.19
CA LEU A 23 6.99 -2.38 4.73
C LEU A 23 7.84 -3.01 3.62
N PHE A 24 7.21 -3.64 2.62
CA PHE A 24 7.92 -4.25 1.50
C PHE A 24 8.75 -3.21 0.75
N THR A 25 8.18 -2.03 0.53
CA THR A 25 8.87 -0.96 -0.16
C THR A 25 10.08 -0.45 0.62
N SER A 26 9.96 -0.33 1.95
CA SER A 26 11.08 0.03 2.82
C SER A 26 12.19 -1.01 2.76
N ILE A 27 11.84 -2.31 2.76
CA ILE A 27 12.81 -3.41 2.61
C ILE A 27 13.48 -3.35 1.24
N ILE A 28 12.72 -3.21 0.15
CA ILE A 28 13.26 -3.16 -1.22
C ILE A 28 14.26 -2.00 -1.36
N LEU A 29 13.92 -0.82 -0.86
CA LEU A 29 14.80 0.34 -0.91
C LEU A 29 16.02 0.19 -0.01
N PHE A 30 15.87 -0.41 1.18
CA PHE A 30 16.99 -0.74 2.05
C PHE A 30 17.97 -1.71 1.39
N LEU A 31 17.45 -2.67 0.61
CA LEU A 31 18.24 -3.63 -0.17
C LEU A 31 18.86 -3.04 -1.45
N GLY A 32 18.74 -1.72 -1.69
CA GLY A 32 19.27 -1.06 -2.88
C GLY A 32 18.43 -1.22 -4.14
N GLY A 33 17.17 -1.66 -3.99
CA GLY A 33 16.20 -1.72 -5.08
C GLY A 33 15.77 -0.33 -5.57
N ILE A 34 15.21 -0.28 -6.78
CA ILE A 34 14.74 0.97 -7.40
C ILE A 34 13.21 1.01 -7.32
N GLU A 35 12.66 2.14 -6.88
CA GLU A 35 11.22 2.40 -6.94
C GLU A 35 10.77 2.56 -8.40
N LEU A 36 9.85 1.69 -8.85
CA LEU A 36 9.30 1.76 -10.20
C LEU A 36 8.34 2.94 -10.37
N ASN A 37 7.76 3.44 -9.27
CA ASN A 37 6.85 4.58 -9.34
C ASN A 37 7.67 5.89 -9.33
N LEU A 38 7.69 6.57 -10.48
CA LEU A 38 8.42 7.83 -10.68
C LEU A 38 8.07 8.91 -9.65
N LEU A 39 6.82 8.95 -9.19
CA LEU A 39 6.36 9.92 -8.20
C LEU A 39 6.90 9.59 -6.80
N ALA A 40 6.89 8.29 -6.45
CA ALA A 40 7.47 7.79 -5.21
C ALA A 40 8.99 7.98 -5.18
N ALA A 41 9.69 7.75 -6.30
CA ALA A 41 11.12 8.03 -6.42
C ALA A 41 11.44 9.51 -6.20
N ARG A 42 10.60 10.43 -6.71
CA ARG A 42 10.74 11.87 -6.45
C ARG A 42 10.54 12.21 -4.98
N MET A 43 9.54 11.62 -4.31
CA MET A 43 9.32 11.83 -2.87
C MET A 43 10.47 11.26 -2.03
N TYR A 44 10.98 10.08 -2.40
CA TYR A 44 12.16 9.48 -1.78
C TYR A 44 13.40 10.36 -1.94
N ASN A 45 13.65 10.91 -3.12
CA ASN A 45 14.79 11.81 -3.36
C ASN A 45 14.65 13.14 -2.60
N ALA A 46 13.43 13.62 -2.36
CA ALA A 46 13.18 14.87 -1.67
C ALA A 46 13.23 14.75 -0.14
N ALA A 47 12.70 13.65 0.43
CA ALA A 47 12.47 13.51 1.87
C ALA A 47 12.84 12.12 2.44
N GLY A 48 13.58 11.33 1.66
CA GLY A 48 14.04 10.00 2.04
C GLY A 48 12.91 9.00 2.27
N MET A 49 13.25 7.92 2.96
CA MET A 49 12.32 6.87 3.37
C MET A 49 11.09 7.38 4.17
N PRO A 50 11.21 8.32 5.14
CA PRO A 50 10.04 8.79 5.87
C PRO A 50 9.08 9.62 5.01
N GLY A 51 9.58 10.44 4.07
CA GLY A 51 8.73 11.20 3.16
C GLY A 51 7.94 10.32 2.21
N MET A 52 8.56 9.24 1.76
CA MET A 52 7.91 8.25 0.91
C MET A 52 6.84 7.44 1.65
N ALA A 53 7.13 7.00 2.89
CA ALA A 53 6.16 6.33 3.73
C ALA A 53 4.95 7.24 4.01
N ALA A 54 5.19 8.53 4.30
CA ALA A 54 4.14 9.51 4.49
C ALA A 54 3.30 9.72 3.23
N PHE A 55 3.91 9.75 2.04
CA PHE A 55 3.19 9.85 0.77
C PHE A 55 2.25 8.65 0.54
N LYS A 56 2.75 7.42 0.71
CA LYS A 56 1.93 6.21 0.58
C LYS A 56 0.79 6.18 1.61
N ALA A 57 1.06 6.57 2.86
CA ALA A 57 0.04 6.68 3.89
C ALA A 57 -1.04 7.72 3.51
N ALA A 58 -0.65 8.88 2.97
CA ALA A 58 -1.58 9.91 2.52
C ALA A 58 -2.48 9.43 1.38
N CYS A 59 -1.94 8.68 0.42
CA CYS A 59 -2.74 8.08 -0.66
C CYS A 59 -3.82 7.12 -0.13
N VAL A 60 -3.49 6.33 0.89
CA VAL A 60 -4.42 5.38 1.52
C VAL A 60 -5.51 6.11 2.27
N VAL A 61 -5.15 7.14 3.06
CA VAL A 61 -6.13 7.99 3.75
C VAL A 61 -7.06 8.67 2.74
N LEU A 62 -6.52 9.20 1.65
CA LEU A 62 -7.31 9.81 0.59
C LEU A 62 -8.28 8.82 -0.05
N ALA A 63 -7.83 7.59 -0.34
CA ALA A 63 -8.70 6.53 -0.86
C ALA A 63 -9.85 6.19 0.10
N LEU A 64 -9.57 6.08 1.40
CA LEU A 64 -10.59 5.86 2.43
C LEU A 64 -11.61 7.01 2.49
N ILE A 65 -11.15 8.27 2.40
CA ILE A 65 -12.02 9.45 2.33
C ILE A 65 -12.90 9.40 1.09
N CYS A 66 -12.34 9.07 -0.08
CA CYS A 66 -13.10 8.94 -1.33
C CYS A 66 -14.18 7.85 -1.23
N ILE A 67 -13.85 6.68 -0.67
CA ILE A 67 -14.80 5.59 -0.46
C ILE A 67 -15.95 6.05 0.44
N GLU A 68 -15.64 6.72 1.55
CA GLU A 68 -16.65 7.21 2.48
C GLU A 68 -17.51 8.33 1.86
N ALA A 69 -16.92 9.24 1.08
CA ALA A 69 -17.65 10.28 0.37
C ALA A 69 -18.63 9.72 -0.65
N VAL A 70 -18.23 8.71 -1.43
CA VAL A 70 -19.11 7.99 -2.37
C VAL A 70 -20.19 7.22 -1.61
N ARG A 71 -19.84 6.55 -0.50
CA ARG A 71 -20.79 5.81 0.34
C ARG A 71 -21.90 6.70 0.91
N ARG A 72 -21.57 7.92 1.33
CA ARG A 72 -22.55 8.89 1.86
C ARG A 72 -23.63 9.25 0.84
N HIS A 73 -23.29 9.26 -0.46
CA HIS A 73 -24.23 9.56 -1.54
C HIS A 73 -24.92 8.31 -2.09
N ASN A 74 -24.18 7.19 -2.19
CA ASN A 74 -24.70 5.93 -2.69
C ASN A 74 -24.05 4.74 -1.95
N PRO A 75 -24.75 4.14 -0.97
CA PRO A 75 -24.20 3.06 -0.16
C PRO A 75 -23.76 1.82 -0.96
N ALA A 76 -24.47 1.50 -2.05
CA ALA A 76 -24.18 0.34 -2.89
C ALA A 76 -22.91 0.56 -3.73
N LEU A 77 -22.75 1.77 -4.30
CA LEU A 77 -21.52 2.14 -5.00
C LEU A 77 -20.33 2.24 -4.04
N GLY A 78 -20.51 2.81 -2.85
CA GLY A 78 -19.44 2.91 -1.86
C GLY A 78 -18.86 1.55 -1.48
N ARG A 79 -19.71 0.52 -1.38
CA ARG A 79 -19.25 -0.85 -1.13
C ARG A 79 -18.41 -1.42 -2.29
N ARG A 80 -18.89 -1.27 -3.53
CA ARG A 80 -18.15 -1.71 -4.72
C ARG A 80 -16.82 -0.98 -4.85
N THR A 81 -16.79 0.33 -4.61
CA THR A 81 -15.54 1.11 -4.64
C THR A 81 -14.56 0.64 -3.57
N GLY A 82 -15.05 0.29 -2.36
CA GLY A 82 -14.22 -0.31 -1.32
C GLY A 82 -13.65 -1.68 -1.70
N GLU A 83 -14.47 -2.55 -2.31
CA GLU A 83 -14.03 -3.87 -2.81
C GLU A 83 -12.97 -3.73 -3.91
N TRP A 84 -13.17 -2.80 -4.86
CA TRP A 84 -12.17 -2.47 -5.87
C TRP A 84 -10.90 -1.87 -5.28
N ALA A 85 -11.01 -0.99 -4.29
CA ALA A 85 -9.85 -0.42 -3.61
C ALA A 85 -9.04 -1.52 -2.91
N LEU A 86 -9.69 -2.45 -2.22
CA LEU A 86 -9.03 -3.61 -1.62
C LEU A 86 -8.30 -4.46 -2.68
N ALA A 87 -8.96 -4.75 -3.80
CA ALA A 87 -8.36 -5.51 -4.89
C ALA A 87 -7.15 -4.79 -5.51
N LEU A 88 -7.24 -3.48 -5.72
CA LEU A 88 -6.14 -2.66 -6.23
C LEU A 88 -4.99 -2.55 -5.22
N SER A 89 -5.26 -2.49 -3.93
CA SER A 89 -4.25 -2.50 -2.87
C SER A 89 -3.51 -3.83 -2.76
N LEU A 90 -4.07 -4.94 -3.28
CA LEU A 90 -3.41 -6.25 -3.27
C LEU A 90 -2.26 -6.31 -4.29
N PHE A 91 -2.41 -5.64 -5.43
CA PHE A 91 -1.40 -5.65 -6.50
C PHE A 91 0.00 -5.21 -6.03
N PRO A 92 0.20 -4.03 -5.41
CA PRO A 92 1.53 -3.60 -4.97
C PRO A 92 2.09 -4.49 -3.85
N VAL A 93 1.24 -5.05 -2.97
CA VAL A 93 1.65 -6.01 -1.94
C VAL A 93 2.21 -7.29 -2.56
N VAL A 94 1.54 -7.85 -3.57
CA VAL A 94 2.01 -9.06 -4.26
C VAL A 94 3.31 -8.78 -4.99
N VAL A 95 3.39 -7.69 -5.74
CA VAL A 95 4.61 -7.29 -6.47
C VAL A 95 5.77 -7.05 -5.52
N GLY A 96 5.55 -6.30 -4.44
CA GLY A 96 6.55 -6.04 -3.41
C GLY A 96 7.00 -7.33 -2.71
N GLY A 97 6.07 -8.22 -2.39
CA GLY A 97 6.36 -9.53 -1.80
C GLY A 97 7.22 -10.41 -2.71
N VAL A 98 6.93 -10.44 -4.01
CA VAL A 98 7.76 -11.16 -5.00
C VAL A 98 9.17 -10.57 -5.07
N GLN A 99 9.29 -9.24 -5.11
CA GLN A 99 10.61 -8.58 -5.13
C GLN A 99 11.42 -8.87 -3.86
N VAL A 100 10.80 -8.82 -2.68
CA VAL A 100 11.46 -9.17 -1.42
C VAL A 100 11.91 -10.64 -1.43
N LEU A 101 11.04 -11.56 -1.86
CA LEU A 101 11.37 -12.99 -1.96
C LEU A 101 12.51 -13.28 -2.94
N GLN A 102 12.68 -12.48 -3.99
CA GLN A 102 13.80 -12.60 -4.93
C GLN A 102 15.08 -11.93 -4.40
N ALA A 103 14.95 -10.82 -3.68
CA ALA A 103 16.09 -10.06 -3.18
C ALA A 103 16.73 -10.69 -1.92
N VAL A 104 15.95 -11.30 -1.04
CA VAL A 104 16.44 -11.89 0.23
C VAL A 104 17.42 -13.05 0.00
N PRO A 105 17.14 -14.07 -0.85
CA PRO A 105 18.08 -15.16 -1.11
C PRO A 105 19.39 -14.66 -1.73
N PHE A 106 19.30 -13.67 -2.63
CA PHE A 106 20.48 -13.05 -3.25
C PHE A 106 21.37 -12.35 -2.21
N MET A 107 20.77 -11.65 -1.24
CA MET A 107 21.53 -11.02 -0.15
C MET A 107 22.27 -12.04 0.71
N LEU A 108 21.56 -13.11 1.13
CA LEU A 108 22.15 -14.19 1.94
C LEU A 108 23.32 -14.90 1.24
N MET A 109 23.30 -15.01 -0.08
CA MET A 109 24.40 -15.58 -0.87
C MET A 109 25.55 -14.60 -1.10
N SER A 110 25.29 -13.29 -1.11
CA SER A 110 26.31 -12.26 -1.42
C SER A 110 27.13 -11.80 -0.22
N GLY A 111 26.74 -12.15 1.02
CA GLY A 111 27.49 -11.87 2.24
C GLY A 111 27.75 -10.38 2.53
N ARG A 112 26.97 -9.47 1.93
CA ARG A 112 27.08 -8.04 2.20
C ARG A 112 26.25 -7.66 3.43
N PRO A 113 26.82 -6.92 4.39
CA PRO A 113 26.11 -6.44 5.58
C PRO A 113 24.99 -5.47 5.21
#